data_AF-A0A3P7KX60-F1
#
_entry.id   AF-A0A3P7KX60-F1
#
_cell.length_a   1.000
_cell.length_b   1.000
_cell.length_c   1.000
_cell.angle_alpha   90.00
_cell.angle_beta   90.00
_cell.angle_gamma   90.00
#
_symmetry.space_group_name_H-M   'P 1'
#
loop_
_entity.id
_entity.type
_entity.pdbx_description
1 polymer ?
#
loop_
_entity_poly.entity_id
_entity_poly.type
_entity_poly.pdbx_seq_one_letter_code
_entity_poly.pdbx_strand_id
1 'polypeptide(L)'
;MENAQVNLEDRLRKLDDVENKVMLIMQHAGHALEELAKDKPIAKQADAHIHSFRNVVREVETELNSHLNYLSRISAGLPFEGNVYRETVELTLSAERLKIAQRILMDIL
;
A
#
# COMPACT_ATOMS: atom_id res chain seq x y z
N MET A 1 -1.71 -4.91 -19.10
CA MET A 1 -0.42 -4.77 -18.42
C MET A 1 -0.17 -3.32 -18.01
N GLU A 2 -0.43 -2.34 -18.89
CA GLU A 2 -0.29 -0.89 -18.60
C GLU A 2 -1.05 -0.40 -17.35
N ASN A 3 -2.30 -0.82 -17.14
CA ASN A 3 -3.09 -0.46 -15.93
C ASN A 3 -2.55 -1.01 -14.60
N ALA A 4 -1.78 -2.11 -14.61
CA ALA A 4 -1.18 -2.66 -13.39
C ALA A 4 0.09 -1.89 -13.00
N GLN A 5 0.82 -1.39 -14.00
CA GLN A 5 2.03 -0.60 -13.81
C GLN A 5 1.70 0.80 -13.24
N VAL A 6 0.66 1.45 -13.76
CA VAL A 6 0.16 2.74 -13.25
C VAL A 6 -0.23 2.67 -11.76
N ASN A 7 -0.76 1.52 -11.30
CA ASN A 7 -1.18 1.36 -9.90
C ASN A 7 0.00 1.05 -8.94
N LEU A 8 1.02 0.33 -9.41
CA LEU A 8 2.25 0.14 -8.64
C LEU A 8 2.99 1.47 -8.45
N GLU A 9 3.10 2.28 -9.51
CA GLU A 9 3.72 3.60 -9.43
C GLU A 9 2.99 4.52 -8.44
N ASP A 10 1.65 4.53 -8.45
CA ASP A 10 0.86 5.29 -7.47
C ASP A 10 1.07 4.81 -6.02
N ARG A 11 1.24 3.50 -5.80
CA ARG A 11 1.56 2.94 -4.47
C ARG A 11 2.95 3.33 -4.00
N LEU A 12 3.94 3.26 -4.89
CA LEU A 12 5.30 3.70 -4.58
C LEU A 12 5.33 5.20 -4.26
N ARG A 13 4.62 6.02 -5.04
CA ARG A 13 4.48 7.46 -4.76
C ARG A 13 3.86 7.72 -3.38
N LYS A 14 2.85 6.94 -2.98
CA LYS A 14 2.25 7.06 -1.64
C LYS A 14 3.22 6.65 -0.53
N LEU A 15 4.10 5.69 -0.77
CA LEU A 15 5.18 5.35 0.17
C LEU A 15 6.20 6.49 0.27
N ASP A 16 6.57 7.12 -0.84
CA ASP A 16 7.44 8.32 -0.82
C ASP A 16 6.79 9.46 -0.01
N ASP A 17 5.47 9.67 -0.17
CA ASP A 17 4.71 10.63 0.63
C ASP A 17 4.72 10.27 2.12
N VAL A 18 4.66 8.99 2.48
CA VAL A 18 4.81 8.53 3.87
C VAL A 18 6.18 8.86 4.42
N GLU A 19 7.26 8.62 3.66
CA GLU A 19 8.62 8.97 4.08
C GLU A 19 8.77 10.47 4.34
N ASN A 20 8.24 11.30 3.44
CA ASN A 20 8.21 12.75 3.62
C ASN A 20 7.42 13.17 4.88
N LYS A 21 6.30 12.52 5.16
CA LYS A 21 5.52 12.77 6.39
C LYS A 21 6.27 12.35 7.65
N VAL A 22 7.08 11.29 7.60
CA VAL A 22 7.95 10.91 8.74
C VAL A 22 8.95 12.03 9.04
N MET A 23 9.51 12.68 8.03
CA MET A 23 10.36 13.87 8.23
C MET A 23 9.59 15.02 8.88
N LEU A 24 8.34 15.26 8.48
CA LEU A 24 7.48 16.28 9.10
C LEU A 24 7.14 15.97 10.57
N ILE A 25 6.96 14.69 10.93
CA ILE A 25 6.80 14.26 12.33
C ILE A 25 8.00 14.69 13.15
N MET A 26 9.22 14.41 12.67
CA MET A 26 10.45 14.80 13.36
C MET A 26 10.57 16.32 13.49
N GLN A 27 10.19 17.06 12.44
CA GLN A 27 10.21 18.52 12.46
C GLN A 27 9.23 19.11 13.49
N HIS A 28 7.98 18.63 13.52
CA HIS A 28 6.99 19.10 14.49
C HIS A 28 7.38 18.76 15.93
N ALA A 29 7.95 17.58 16.17
CA ALA A 29 8.50 17.22 17.47
C ALA A 29 9.67 18.15 17.87
N GLY A 30 10.59 18.41 16.94
CA GLY A 30 11.71 19.33 17.13
C GLY A 30 11.25 20.74 17.51
N HIS A 31 10.32 21.32 16.76
CA HIS A 31 9.78 22.65 17.06
C HIS A 31 9.04 22.70 18.41
N ALA A 32 8.32 21.64 18.78
CA ALA A 32 7.68 21.56 20.09
C ALA A 32 8.72 21.55 21.22
N LEU A 33 9.79 20.76 21.08
CA LEU A 33 10.88 20.70 22.05
C LEU A 33 11.65 22.03 22.13
N GLU A 34 11.93 22.66 20.99
CA GLU A 34 12.59 23.96 20.92
C GLU A 34 11.77 25.05 21.62
N GLU A 35 10.46 25.07 21.42
CA GLU A 35 9.57 26.00 22.12
C GLU A 35 9.58 25.77 23.64
N LEU A 36 9.51 24.51 24.06
CA LEU A 36 9.53 24.12 25.47
C LEU A 36 10.88 24.39 26.16
N ALA A 37 11.98 24.45 25.39
CA ALA A 37 13.32 24.71 25.90
C ALA A 37 13.63 26.21 26.12
N LYS A 38 12.75 27.12 25.70
CA LYS A 38 12.94 28.57 25.90
C LYS A 38 12.85 28.96 27.38
N ASP A 39 13.52 30.05 27.75
CA ASP A 39 13.42 30.63 29.11
C ASP A 39 11.97 30.99 29.50
N LYS A 40 11.16 31.36 28.50
CA LYS A 40 9.72 31.65 28.64
C LYS A 40 8.93 30.96 27.52
N PRO A 41 8.56 29.68 27.70
CA PRO A 41 7.81 28.93 26.70
C PRO A 41 6.40 29.50 26.47
N ILE A 42 5.94 29.47 25.22
CA ILE A 42 4.57 29.81 24.85
C ILE A 42 3.76 28.52 24.71
N ALA A 43 3.00 28.17 25.75
CA ALA A 43 2.23 26.92 25.81
C ALA A 43 1.36 26.68 24.57
N LYS A 44 0.64 27.71 24.09
CA LYS A 44 -0.21 27.61 22.90
C LYS A 44 0.58 27.25 21.62
N GLN A 45 1.83 27.71 21.51
CA GLN A 45 2.69 27.42 20.36
C GLN A 45 3.23 25.99 20.44
N ALA A 46 3.69 25.55 21.61
CA ALA A 46 4.10 24.17 21.84
C ALA A 46 2.94 23.20 21.56
N ASP A 47 1.74 23.50 22.07
CA ASP A 47 0.52 22.70 21.83
C ASP A 47 0.15 22.62 20.36
N ALA A 48 0.33 23.71 19.59
CA ALA A 48 0.11 23.68 18.14
C ALA A 48 1.08 22.73 17.44
N HIS A 49 2.37 22.76 17.78
CA HIS A 49 3.36 21.83 17.22
C HIS A 49 3.09 20.37 17.62
N ILE A 50 2.70 20.12 18.87
CA ILE A 50 2.31 18.79 19.36
C ILE A 50 1.05 18.29 18.64
N HIS A 51 0.09 19.17 18.38
CA HIS A 51 -1.12 18.83 17.63
C HIS A 51 -0.80 18.43 16.20
N SER A 52 0.02 19.22 15.49
CA SER A 52 0.50 18.87 14.15
C SER A 52 1.28 17.55 14.13
N PHE A 53 2.20 17.35 15.08
CA PHE A 53 2.91 16.07 15.26
C PHE A 53 1.93 14.88 15.32
N ARG A 54 0.93 14.96 16.20
CA ARG A 54 -0.07 13.89 16.37
C ARG A 54 -0.88 13.64 15.10
N ASN A 55 -1.25 14.70 14.38
CA ASN A 55 -2.03 14.56 13.15
C ASN A 55 -1.23 13.85 12.07
N VAL A 56 0.03 14.26 11.84
CA VAL A 56 0.88 13.62 10.83
C VAL A 56 1.19 12.16 11.21
N VAL A 57 1.40 11.85 12.49
CA VAL A 57 1.53 10.46 12.97
C VAL A 57 0.32 9.62 12.55
N ARG A 58 -0.91 10.10 12.81
CA ARG A 58 -2.13 9.36 12.45
C ARG A 58 -2.27 9.16 10.94
N GLU A 59 -1.89 10.16 10.14
CA GLU A 59 -1.90 10.04 8.69
C GLU A 59 -0.94 8.95 8.22
N VAL A 60 0.29 8.93 8.75
CA VAL A 60 1.30 7.90 8.45
C VAL A 60 0.80 6.52 8.86
N GLU A 61 0.24 6.38 10.06
CA GLU A 61 -0.33 5.11 10.54
C GLU A 61 -1.46 4.61 9.64
N THR A 62 -2.34 5.51 9.19
CA THR A 62 -3.48 5.17 8.32
C THR A 62 -3.00 4.67 6.97
N GLU A 63 -2.04 5.38 6.36
CA GLU A 63 -1.50 5.02 5.04
C GLU A 63 -0.71 3.71 5.11
N LEU A 64 0.14 3.52 6.13
CA LEU A 64 0.88 2.26 6.33
C LEU A 64 -0.06 1.08 6.57
N ASN A 65 -1.14 1.25 7.34
CA ASN A 65 -2.15 0.21 7.51
C ASN A 65 -2.82 -0.17 6.18
N SER A 66 -3.11 0.81 5.32
CA SER A 66 -3.63 0.56 3.97
C SER A 66 -2.68 -0.32 3.14
N HIS A 67 -1.37 -0.02 3.19
CA HIS A 67 -0.33 -0.81 2.52
C HIS A 67 -0.21 -2.22 3.10
N LEU A 68 -0.21 -2.37 4.43
CA LEU A 68 -0.16 -3.68 5.09
C LEU A 68 -1.39 -4.53 4.76
N ASN A 69 -2.58 -3.94 4.76
CA ASN A 69 -3.80 -4.64 4.37
C ASN A 69 -3.75 -5.09 2.91
N TYR A 70 -3.19 -4.28 2.02
CA TYR A 70 -2.97 -4.68 0.64
C TYR A 70 -2.01 -5.87 0.53
N LEU A 71 -0.82 -5.79 1.13
CA LEU A 71 0.17 -6.87 1.12
C LEU A 71 -0.38 -8.16 1.75
N SER A 72 -1.21 -8.06 2.79
CA SER A 72 -1.91 -9.19 3.39
C SER A 72 -2.86 -9.87 2.39
N ARG A 73 -3.64 -9.11 1.62
CA ARG A 73 -4.53 -9.66 0.57
C ARG A 73 -3.75 -10.36 -0.53
N ILE A 74 -2.64 -9.77 -0.97
CA ILE A 74 -1.71 -10.39 -1.93
C ILE A 74 -1.19 -11.72 -1.39
N SER A 75 -0.68 -11.70 -0.17
CA SER A 75 -0.04 -12.87 0.46
C SER A 75 -1.03 -14.01 0.69
N ALA A 76 -2.32 -13.68 0.90
CA ALA A 76 -3.42 -14.64 0.97
C ALA A 76 -3.86 -15.18 -0.41
N GLY A 77 -3.19 -14.77 -1.50
CA GLY A 77 -3.52 -15.20 -2.86
C GLY A 77 -4.82 -14.60 -3.42
N LEU A 78 -5.37 -13.56 -2.78
CA LEU A 78 -6.53 -12.87 -3.31
C LEU A 78 -6.15 -12.09 -4.58
N PRO A 79 -7.10 -11.91 -5.52
CA PRO A 79 -6.83 -11.12 -6.72
C PRO A 79 -6.35 -9.72 -6.34
N PHE A 80 -5.22 -9.32 -6.92
CA PHE A 80 -4.64 -7.99 -6.77
C PHE A 80 -4.14 -7.47 -8.12
N GLU A 81 -3.70 -6.22 -8.13
CA GLU A 81 -3.32 -5.47 -9.32
C GLU A 81 -2.35 -6.26 -10.22
N GLY A 82 -2.82 -6.63 -11.42
CA GLY A 82 -2.02 -7.33 -12.41
C GLY A 82 -1.86 -8.84 -12.21
N ASN A 83 -2.55 -9.45 -11.24
CA ASN A 83 -2.59 -10.91 -11.11
C ASN A 83 -3.41 -11.52 -12.27
N VAL A 84 -2.71 -11.98 -13.30
CA VAL A 84 -3.24 -12.86 -14.36
C VAL A 84 -3.16 -14.32 -13.92
N TYR A 85 -2.72 -14.65 -12.69
CA TYR A 85 -2.54 -16.03 -12.25
C TYR A 85 -3.85 -16.81 -12.29
N ARG A 86 -4.94 -16.23 -11.77
CA ARG A 86 -6.26 -16.88 -11.85
C ARG A 86 -6.69 -17.12 -13.30
N GLU A 87 -6.57 -16.10 -14.15
CA GLU A 87 -6.93 -16.18 -15.57
C GLU A 87 -6.03 -17.17 -16.33
N THR A 88 -4.73 -17.23 -16.01
CA THR A 88 -3.75 -18.15 -16.60
C THR A 88 -4.03 -19.59 -16.18
N VAL A 89 -4.33 -19.81 -14.89
CA VAL A 89 -4.73 -21.13 -14.37
C VAL A 89 -6.02 -21.58 -15.04
N GLU A 90 -7.01 -20.69 -15.14
CA GLU A 90 -8.29 -21.01 -15.78
C GLU A 90 -8.15 -21.30 -17.28
N LEU A 91 -7.31 -20.55 -17.99
CA LEU A 91 -6.94 -20.80 -19.39
C LEU A 91 -6.23 -22.15 -19.54
N THR A 92 -5.25 -22.44 -18.68
CA THR A 92 -4.48 -23.68 -18.71
C THR A 92 -5.39 -24.90 -18.49
N LEU A 93 -6.23 -24.84 -17.46
CA LEU A 93 -7.21 -25.89 -17.17
C LEU A 93 -8.22 -26.06 -18.32
N SER A 94 -8.67 -24.96 -18.93
CA SER A 94 -9.58 -25.02 -20.08
C SER A 94 -8.92 -25.66 -21.30
N ALA A 95 -7.65 -25.35 -21.56
CA ALA A 95 -6.88 -25.97 -22.63
C ALA A 95 -6.65 -27.47 -22.40
N GLU A 96 -6.38 -27.89 -21.16
CA GLU A 96 -6.28 -29.30 -20.81
C GLU A 96 -7.60 -30.04 -21.02
N ARG A 97 -8.72 -29.47 -20.55
CA ARG A 97 -10.06 -30.03 -20.80
C ARG A 97 -10.35 -30.21 -22.28
N LEU A 98 -9.98 -29.22 -23.10
CA LEU A 98 -10.15 -29.31 -24.55
C LEU A 98 -9.32 -30.44 -25.17
N LYS A 99 -8.05 -30.60 -24.77
CA LYS A 99 -7.20 -31.71 -25.25
C LYS A 99 -7.79 -33.07 -24.90
N ILE A 100 -8.35 -33.21 -23.70
CA ILE A 100 -9.02 -34.45 -23.29
C ILE A 100 -10.23 -34.72 -24.19
N ALA A 101 -11.09 -33.71 -24.41
CA ALA A 101 -12.25 -33.84 -25.27
C ALA A 101 -11.86 -34.23 -26.72
N GLN A 102 -10.82 -33.61 -27.27
CA GLN A 102 -10.28 -33.95 -28.60
C GLN A 102 -9.78 -35.39 -28.68
N ARG A 103 -9.08 -35.86 -27.65
CA ARG A 103 -8.59 -37.25 -27.60
C ARG A 103 -9.74 -38.26 -27.59
N ILE A 104 -10.73 -38.04 -26.73
CA ILE A 104 -11.93 -38.90 -26.67
C ILE A 104 -12.63 -38.95 -28.04
N LEU A 105 -12.73 -37.81 -28.71
CA LEU A 105 -13.39 -37.72 -30.02
C LEU A 105 -12.60 -38.47 -31.11
N MET A 106 -11.26 -38.45 -31.05
CA MET A 106 -10.40 -39.26 -31.93
C MET A 106 -10.46 -40.76 -31.63
N ASP A 107 -10.72 -41.16 -30.38
CA ASP A 107 -10.82 -42.56 -30.01
C ASP A 107 -12.18 -43.20 -30.43
N ILE A 108 -13.18 -42.38 -30.79
CA ILE A 108 -14.55 -42.83 -31.14
C ILE A 108 -14.83 -42.73 -32.66
N LEU A 109 -14.00 -41.99 -33.42
CA LEU A 109 -14.07 -41.86 -34.89
C LEU A 109 -13.08 -42.80 -35.58
#